data_AF-A0A1Y1KW52-F1
#
_entry.id   AF-A0A1Y1KW52-F1
#
_cell.length_a   1.000
_cell.length_b   1.000
_cell.length_c   1.000
_cell.angle_alpha   90.00
_cell.angle_beta   90.00
_cell.angle_gamma   90.00
#
_symmetry.space_group_name_H-M   'P 1'
#
loop_
_entity.id
_entity.type
_entity.pdbx_description
1 polymer ?
#
loop_
_entity_poly.entity_id
_entity_poly.type
_entity_poly.pdbx_seq_one_letter_code
_entity_poly.pdbx_strand_id
1 'polypeptide(L)'
;KKKPEFEDGLPPGGKVIMNEKSAYVTTDIFKTWLQNHFIARKEPGKVLLILDGHSSHCSDVELLDLASSNDVIMLCLPSHTTHWLQPLDRSFFKPLKTY
;
A
#
# COMPACT_ATOMS: atom_id res chain seq x y z
N LYS A 1 -1.83 14.56 -12.92
CA LYS A 1 -0.53 15.22 -12.64
C LYS A 1 -0.54 15.71 -11.20
N LYS A 2 0.56 15.51 -10.46
CA LYS A 2 0.71 16.03 -9.10
C LYS A 2 0.55 17.54 -9.11
N LYS A 3 -0.29 18.05 -8.23
CA LYS A 3 -0.49 19.48 -8.05
C LYS A 3 0.17 19.93 -6.74
N PRO A 4 0.68 21.18 -6.66
CA PRO A 4 1.29 21.70 -5.43
C PRO A 4 0.34 21.63 -4.23
N GLU A 5 -0.95 21.89 -4.47
CA GLU A 5 -1.99 21.91 -3.43
C GLU A 5 -2.15 20.58 -2.65
N PHE A 6 -1.62 19.47 -3.17
CA PHE A 6 -1.65 18.19 -2.46
C PHE A 6 -0.63 18.12 -1.31
N GLU A 7 0.36 18.99 -1.29
CA GLU A 7 1.37 19.08 -0.23
C GLU A 7 1.03 20.14 0.83
N ASP A 8 -0.06 20.89 0.63
CA ASP A 8 -0.49 21.94 1.54
C ASP A 8 -0.99 21.33 2.86
N GLY A 9 -0.45 21.82 3.99
CA GLY A 9 -0.90 21.42 5.32
C GLY A 9 -0.55 19.99 5.74
N LEU A 10 0.38 19.32 5.03
CA LEU A 10 0.83 17.99 5.44
C LEU A 10 1.49 18.03 6.83
N PRO A 11 1.31 16.97 7.64
CA PRO A 11 2.05 16.84 8.89
C PRO A 11 3.56 16.76 8.62
N PRO A 12 4.41 17.13 9.59
CA PRO A 12 5.86 17.05 9.45
C PRO A 12 6.33 15.66 8.95
N GLY A 13 7.09 15.64 7.86
CA GLY A 13 7.57 14.40 7.23
C GLY A 13 6.57 13.72 6.28
N GLY A 14 5.38 14.30 6.08
CA GLY A 14 4.44 13.88 5.05
C GLY A 14 5.03 14.01 3.64
N LYS A 15 4.68 13.07 2.75
CA LYS A 15 5.16 13.05 1.36
C LYS A 15 4.01 12.68 0.43
N VAL A 16 3.97 13.31 -0.74
CA VAL A 16 3.03 12.98 -1.82
C VAL A 16 3.80 12.45 -3.02
N ILE A 17 3.52 11.19 -3.36
CA ILE A 17 4.07 10.51 -4.52
C ILE A 17 2.89 10.10 -5.41
N MET A 18 2.94 10.44 -6.70
CA MET A 18 1.85 10.17 -7.64
C MET A 18 2.40 9.69 -8.97
N ASN A 19 1.62 8.86 -9.64
CA ASN A 19 1.87 8.46 -11.02
C ASN A 19 1.70 9.69 -11.94
N GLU A 20 2.58 9.81 -12.93
CA GLU A 20 2.56 10.88 -13.92
C GLU A 20 1.36 10.78 -14.87
N LYS A 21 0.92 9.54 -15.17
CA LYS A 21 -0.02 9.21 -16.24
C LYS A 21 -1.44 8.93 -15.76
N SER A 22 -1.64 8.50 -14.51
CA SER A 22 -2.97 8.15 -13.97
C SER A 22 -3.06 8.38 -12.46
N ALA A 23 -4.24 8.16 -11.89
CA ALA A 23 -4.46 8.20 -10.45
C ALA A 23 -4.16 6.85 -9.76
N TYR A 24 -3.72 5.84 -10.49
CA TYR A 24 -3.47 4.50 -9.95
C TYR A 24 -2.04 4.37 -9.39
N VAL A 25 -1.94 3.61 -8.29
CA VAL A 25 -0.66 3.19 -7.71
C VAL A 25 0.03 2.22 -8.67
N THR A 26 1.26 2.53 -9.05
CA THR A 26 2.12 1.64 -9.84
C THR A 26 3.00 0.78 -8.95
N THR A 27 3.62 -0.24 -9.53
CA THR A 27 4.63 -1.06 -8.85
C THR A 27 5.73 -0.22 -8.21
N ASP A 28 6.28 0.77 -8.92
CA ASP A 28 7.36 1.62 -8.39
C ASP A 28 6.93 2.45 -7.17
N ILE A 29 5.71 3.00 -7.21
CA ILE A 29 5.15 3.76 -6.10
C ILE A 29 4.93 2.85 -4.90
N PHE A 30 4.37 1.66 -5.14
CA PHE A 30 4.14 0.66 -4.09
C PHE A 30 5.46 0.17 -3.48
N LYS A 31 6.49 -0.12 -4.30
CA LYS A 31 7.84 -0.47 -3.85
C LYS A 31 8.47 0.63 -2.99
N THR A 32 8.34 1.88 -3.42
CA THR A 32 8.82 3.05 -2.67
C THR A 32 8.15 3.16 -1.31
N TRP A 33 6.83 2.91 -1.25
CA TRP A 33 6.08 2.86 0.00
C TRP A 33 6.52 1.68 0.88
N LEU A 34 6.65 0.49 0.32
CA LEU A 34 7.05 -0.71 1.06
C LEU A 34 8.43 -0.50 1.72
N GLN A 35 9.40 -0.03 0.96
CA GLN A 35 10.78 0.20 1.42
C GLN A 35 10.88 1.32 2.45
N ASN A 36 10.34 2.50 2.12
CA ASN A 36 10.62 3.72 2.90
C ASN A 36 9.58 3.99 3.99
N HIS A 37 8.39 3.40 3.86
CA HIS A 37 7.31 3.64 4.79
C HIS A 37 7.01 2.42 5.66
N PHE A 38 6.61 1.31 5.05
CA PHE A 38 6.12 0.14 5.77
C PHE A 38 7.24 -0.59 6.52
N ILE A 39 8.30 -1.00 5.83
CA ILE A 39 9.43 -1.73 6.44
C ILE A 39 10.09 -0.91 7.55
N ALA A 40 10.20 0.41 7.35
CA ALA A 40 10.78 1.31 8.35
C ALA A 40 9.94 1.45 9.64
N ARG A 41 8.68 0.98 9.64
CA ARG A 41 7.72 1.16 10.76
C ARG A 41 7.09 -0.13 11.25
N LYS A 42 7.37 -1.26 10.60
CA LYS A 42 6.84 -2.55 11.05
C LYS A 42 7.48 -2.95 12.39
N GLU A 43 6.79 -3.78 13.14
CA GLU A 43 7.34 -4.40 14.33
C GLU A 43 8.53 -5.34 14.00
N PRO A 44 9.48 -5.54 14.93
CA PRO A 44 10.52 -6.53 14.79
C PRO A 44 9.95 -7.94 14.52
N GLY A 45 10.66 -8.72 13.71
CA GLY A 45 10.25 -10.08 13.34
C GLY A 45 9.28 -10.14 12.16
N LYS A 46 8.59 -11.28 12.05
CA LYS A 46 7.79 -11.64 10.88
C LYS A 46 6.40 -11.03 10.91
N VAL A 47 6.06 -10.33 9.84
CA VAL A 47 4.80 -9.59 9.69
C VAL A 47 4.05 -10.10 8.46
N LEU A 48 2.73 -10.22 8.57
CA LEU A 48 1.84 -10.54 7.46
C LEU A 48 1.21 -9.25 6.89
N LEU A 49 1.49 -8.95 5.64
CA LEU A 49 0.87 -7.86 4.88
C LEU A 49 -0.21 -8.43 3.96
N ILE A 50 -1.47 -8.08 4.21
CA ILE A 50 -2.64 -8.54 3.44
C ILE A 50 -2.99 -7.49 2.38
N LEU A 51 -3.11 -7.92 1.12
CA LEU A 51 -3.32 -7.07 -0.06
C LEU A 51 -4.55 -7.52 -0.84
N ASP A 52 -5.16 -6.62 -1.62
CA ASP A 52 -6.35 -6.88 -2.44
C ASP A 52 -6.08 -7.64 -3.75
N GLY A 53 -4.82 -7.98 -4.02
CA GLY A 53 -4.40 -8.76 -5.19
C GLY A 53 -4.30 -7.98 -6.50
N HIS A 54 -4.27 -6.65 -6.46
CA HIS A 54 -3.96 -5.84 -7.63
C HIS A 54 -2.54 -6.16 -8.17
N SER A 55 -2.36 -6.17 -9.50
CA SER A 55 -1.11 -6.61 -10.14
C SER A 55 0.12 -5.78 -9.73
N SER A 56 -0.06 -4.47 -9.50
CA SER A 56 1.03 -3.60 -9.00
C SER A 56 1.61 -4.04 -7.66
N HIS A 57 0.89 -4.86 -6.89
CA HIS A 57 1.32 -5.36 -5.59
C HIS A 57 2.08 -6.69 -5.66
N CYS A 58 1.80 -7.52 -6.67
CA CYS A 58 2.24 -8.93 -6.66
C CYS A 58 2.99 -9.34 -7.95
N SER A 59 3.21 -8.44 -8.93
CA SER A 59 3.78 -8.78 -10.25
C SER A 59 5.28 -8.52 -10.44
N ASP A 60 6.00 -8.02 -9.43
CA ASP A 60 7.41 -7.63 -9.54
C ASP A 60 8.30 -8.44 -8.59
N VAL A 61 9.31 -9.13 -9.14
CA VAL A 61 10.18 -10.02 -8.38
C VAL A 61 11.03 -9.26 -7.37
N GLU A 62 11.57 -8.09 -7.73
CA GLU A 62 12.39 -7.31 -6.80
C GLU A 62 11.59 -6.83 -5.59
N LEU A 63 10.30 -6.54 -5.77
CA LEU A 63 9.39 -6.22 -4.69
C LEU A 63 9.13 -7.43 -3.77
N LEU A 64 8.94 -8.63 -4.34
CA LEU A 64 8.78 -9.85 -3.55
C LEU A 64 10.04 -10.15 -2.73
N ASP A 65 11.23 -9.99 -3.34
CA ASP A 65 12.52 -10.20 -2.69
C ASP A 65 12.77 -9.16 -1.57
N LEU A 66 12.40 -7.90 -1.82
CA LEU A 66 12.46 -6.85 -0.80
C LEU A 66 11.57 -7.19 0.40
N ALA A 67 10.35 -7.66 0.18
CA ALA A 67 9.46 -8.06 1.27
C ALA A 67 10.03 -9.26 2.05
N SER A 68 10.45 -10.31 1.33
CA SER A 68 10.98 -11.54 1.91
C SER A 68 12.24 -11.31 2.75
N SER A 69 13.19 -10.52 2.23
CA SER A 69 14.43 -10.15 2.93
C SER A 69 14.22 -9.29 4.18
N ASN A 70 13.03 -8.71 4.34
CA ASN A 70 12.65 -7.90 5.49
C ASN A 70 11.58 -8.58 6.36
N ASP A 71 11.46 -9.91 6.32
CA ASP A 71 10.49 -10.67 7.13
C ASP A 71 9.02 -10.24 6.92
N VAL A 72 8.69 -9.74 5.73
CA VAL A 72 7.32 -9.39 5.35
C VAL A 72 6.75 -10.49 4.46
N ILE A 73 5.77 -11.24 4.97
CA ILE A 73 4.97 -12.17 4.18
C ILE A 73 3.87 -11.36 3.50
N MET A 74 3.81 -11.41 2.17
CA MET A 74 2.70 -10.81 1.43
C MET A 74 1.65 -11.85 1.09
N LEU A 75 0.39 -11.56 1.42
CA LEU A 75 -0.76 -12.39 1.12
C LEU A 75 -1.77 -11.59 0.29
N CYS A 76 -1.90 -11.95 -0.99
CA CYS A 76 -2.87 -11.35 -1.89
C CYS A 76 -4.21 -12.09 -1.73
N LEU A 77 -5.30 -11.37 -1.41
CA LEU A 77 -6.65 -11.94 -1.27
C LEU A 77 -7.15 -12.44 -2.64
N PRO A 78 -8.02 -13.48 -2.68
CA PRO A 78 -8.61 -13.94 -3.92
C PRO A 78 -9.41 -12.82 -4.61
N SER A 79 -9.40 -12.81 -5.95
CA SER A 79 -10.14 -11.82 -6.73
C SER A 79 -11.63 -11.78 -6.35
N HIS A 80 -12.21 -10.58 -6.41
CA HIS A 80 -13.62 -10.33 -6.06
C HIS A 80 -14.02 -10.66 -4.61
N THR A 81 -13.08 -10.96 -3.70
CA THR A 81 -13.41 -11.25 -2.29
C THR A 81 -13.23 -10.07 -1.35
N THR A 82 -12.81 -8.89 -1.83
CA THR A 82 -12.64 -7.66 -1.03
C THR A 82 -13.83 -7.39 -0.10
N HIS A 83 -15.05 -7.48 -0.63
CA HIS A 83 -16.29 -7.24 0.13
C HIS A 83 -16.59 -8.28 1.23
N TRP A 84 -15.88 -9.40 1.25
CA TRP A 84 -15.98 -10.43 2.28
C TRP A 84 -14.77 -10.41 3.21
N LEU A 85 -13.57 -10.33 2.65
CA LEU A 85 -12.32 -10.65 3.34
C LEU A 85 -11.47 -9.43 3.68
N GLN A 86 -11.66 -8.26 3.04
CA GLN A 86 -10.81 -7.09 3.28
C GLN A 86 -11.27 -6.32 4.53
N PRO A 87 -10.56 -6.45 5.66
CA PRO A 87 -11.07 -5.94 6.94
C PRO A 87 -11.13 -4.42 6.96
N LEU A 88 -10.17 -3.76 6.28
CA LEU A 88 -10.12 -2.31 6.15
C LEU A 88 -11.36 -1.76 5.44
N ASP A 89 -11.78 -2.36 4.33
CA ASP A 89 -12.96 -1.90 3.61
C ASP A 89 -14.27 -2.14 4.37
N ARG A 90 -14.34 -3.24 5.14
CA ARG A 90 -15.57 -3.64 5.83
C ARG A 90 -15.77 -2.96 7.18
N SER A 91 -14.70 -2.81 7.93
CA SER A 91 -14.76 -2.34 9.31
C SER A 91 -14.32 -0.88 9.41
N PHE A 92 -13.11 -0.56 8.96
CA PHE A 92 -12.50 0.74 9.22
C PHE A 92 -12.96 1.84 8.25
N PHE A 93 -12.93 1.58 6.94
CA PHE A 93 -13.30 2.56 5.92
C PHE A 93 -14.81 2.67 5.71
N LYS A 94 -15.60 1.65 6.07
CA LYS A 94 -17.05 1.67 5.86
C LYS A 94 -17.74 2.85 6.56
N PRO A 95 -17.50 3.13 7.86
CA PRO A 95 -18.02 4.33 8.51
C PRO A 95 -17.56 5.62 7.82
N LEU A 96 -16.29 5.70 7.43
CA LEU A 96 -15.69 6.88 6.80
C LEU A 96 -16.27 7.21 5.41
N LYS A 97 -16.94 6.26 4.75
CA LYS A 97 -17.64 6.47 3.47
C LYS A 97 -19.09 6.93 3.65
N THR A 98 -19.62 6.86 4.87
CA THR A 98 -21.04 7.14 5.16
C THR A 98 -21.25 8.55 5.71
N TYR A 99 -20.21 9.16 6.26
CA TYR A 99 -20.19 10.56 6.73
C TYR A 99 -19.44 11.43 5.73
#